data_AF-A0A511M9R0-F1
#
_entry.id   AF-A0A511M9R0-F1
#
_cell.length_a   1.000
_cell.length_b   1.000
_cell.length_c   1.000
_cell.angle_alpha   90.00
_cell.angle_beta   90.00
_cell.angle_gamma   90.00
#
_symmetry.space_group_name_H-M   'P 1'
#
loop_
_entity.id
_entity.type
_entity.pdbx_description
1 polymer ?
#
loop_
_entity_poly.entity_id
_entity_poly.type
_entity_poly.pdbx_seq_one_letter_code
_entity_poly.pdbx_strand_id
1 'polypeptide(L)'
;MHRYGITRDQYEQLYDQQGGICRICGHPPEGRPLVVDHCHLSDPVRVRALLCANCNAALGLLREDPAVMVRAAEYIGSQLAA
;
A
#
# COMPACT_ATOMS: atom_id res chain seq x y z
N MET A 1 -6.41 -2.81 -19.90
CA MET A 1 -5.01 -2.36 -19.71
C MET A 1 -4.57 -2.78 -18.32
N HIS A 2 -3.79 -3.87 -18.21
CA HIS A 2 -3.27 -4.39 -16.94
C HIS A 2 -2.11 -3.50 -16.50
N ARG A 3 -2.38 -2.46 -15.69
CA ARG A 3 -1.37 -1.44 -15.35
C ARG A 3 -0.19 -1.96 -14.53
N TYR A 4 -0.24 -3.18 -13.97
CA TYR A 4 0.78 -3.68 -13.04
C TYR A 4 1.10 -5.18 -13.21
N GLY A 5 0.82 -5.75 -14.39
CA GLY A 5 1.17 -7.14 -14.70
C GLY A 5 0.32 -8.23 -14.03
N ILE A 6 -0.78 -7.88 -13.34
CA ILE A 6 -1.72 -8.88 -12.78
C ILE A 6 -3.07 -8.89 -13.49
N THR A 7 -3.67 -10.09 -13.57
CA THR A 7 -5.03 -10.31 -14.06
C THR A 7 -6.06 -9.88 -13.01
N ARG A 8 -7.33 -9.80 -13.43
CA ARG A 8 -8.45 -9.54 -12.52
C ARG A 8 -8.57 -10.65 -11.46
N ASP A 9 -8.45 -11.90 -11.87
CA ASP A 9 -8.54 -13.05 -10.96
C ASP A 9 -7.41 -13.02 -9.91
N GLN A 10 -6.21 -12.61 -10.31
CA GLN A 10 -5.10 -12.40 -9.38
C GLN A 10 -5.36 -11.26 -8.39
N TYR A 11 -6.01 -10.18 -8.84
CA TYR A 11 -6.45 -9.11 -7.96
C TYR A 11 -7.50 -9.60 -6.95
N GLU A 12 -8.52 -10.32 -7.41
CA GLU A 12 -9.61 -10.86 -6.56
C GLU A 12 -9.06 -11.88 -5.56
N GLN A 13 -8.15 -12.77 -5.97
CA GLN A 13 -7.45 -13.68 -5.06
C GLN A 13 -6.65 -12.93 -3.99
N LEU A 14 -5.93 -11.87 -4.37
CA LEU A 14 -5.17 -11.06 -3.41
C LEU A 14 -6.10 -10.29 -2.46
N TYR A 15 -7.23 -9.81 -2.97
CA TYR A 15 -8.27 -9.15 -2.17
C TYR A 15 -8.83 -10.09 -1.11
N ASP A 16 -9.19 -11.31 -1.49
CA ASP A 16 -9.74 -12.33 -0.59
C ASP A 16 -8.69 -12.79 0.43
N GLN A 17 -7.44 -13.02 0.00
CA GLN A 17 -6.33 -13.37 0.90
C GLN A 17 -6.03 -12.27 1.93
N GLN A 18 -6.24 -11.00 1.56
CA GLN A 18 -6.09 -9.88 2.48
C GLN A 18 -7.32 -9.62 3.34
N GLY A 19 -8.45 -10.31 3.12
CA GLY A 19 -9.71 -10.05 3.83
C GLY A 19 -10.38 -8.75 3.41
N GLY A 20 -10.13 -8.27 2.18
CA GLY A 20 -10.76 -7.07 1.63
C GLY A 20 -10.36 -5.75 2.30
N ILE A 21 -9.19 -5.70 2.94
CA ILE A 21 -8.68 -4.53 3.65
C ILE A 21 -7.33 -4.06 3.13
N CYS A 22 -7.03 -2.78 3.34
CA CYS A 22 -5.72 -2.20 3.08
C CYS A 22 -4.66 -2.88 3.94
N ARG A 23 -3.57 -3.38 3.31
CA ARG A 23 -2.49 -4.08 4.02
C ARG A 23 -1.73 -3.21 5.04
N ILE A 24 -1.76 -1.88 4.89
CA ILE A 24 -1.07 -0.94 5.79
C ILE A 24 -1.98 -0.49 6.94
N CYS A 25 -3.15 0.08 6.65
CA CYS A 25 -3.99 0.68 7.70
C CYS A 25 -5.08 -0.24 8.23
N GLY A 26 -5.32 -1.41 7.61
CA GLY A 26 -6.34 -2.36 8.04
C GLY A 26 -7.79 -1.96 7.75
N HIS A 27 -8.03 -0.80 7.15
CA HIS A 27 -9.38 -0.33 6.83
C HIS A 27 -9.88 -0.91 5.49
N PRO A 28 -11.19 -1.17 5.36
CA PRO A 28 -11.80 -1.54 4.10
C PRO A 28 -11.76 -0.38 3.09
N PRO A 29 -11.96 -0.64 1.79
CA PRO A 29 -12.10 0.41 0.78
C PRO A 29 -13.32 1.30 1.03
N GLU A 30 -13.12 2.61 1.19
CA GLU A 30 -14.19 3.60 1.36
C GLU A 30 -14.64 4.15 0.00
N GLY A 31 -15.50 3.40 -0.69
CA GLY A 31 -16.10 3.83 -1.96
C GLY A 31 -15.16 3.88 -3.16
N ARG A 32 -13.90 3.45 -3.01
CA ARG A 32 -12.92 3.26 -4.10
C ARG A 32 -12.20 1.92 -3.94
N PRO A 33 -11.95 1.16 -5.03
CA PRO A 33 -11.19 -0.08 -4.96
C PRO A 33 -9.80 0.11 -4.35
N LEU A 34 -9.28 -0.92 -3.70
CA LEU A 34 -7.88 -0.94 -3.28
C LEU A 34 -6.97 -0.91 -4.51
N VAL A 35 -5.84 -0.22 -4.40
CA VAL A 35 -4.84 -0.09 -5.46
C VAL A 35 -3.77 -1.15 -5.31
N VAL A 36 -3.24 -1.62 -6.44
CA VAL A 36 -2.16 -2.61 -6.49
C VAL A 36 -0.83 -1.92 -6.22
N ASP A 37 -0.27 -2.21 -5.05
CA ASP A 37 1.06 -1.78 -4.67
C ASP A 37 2.11 -2.76 -5.21
N HIS A 38 3.21 -2.24 -5.78
CA HIS A 38 4.23 -3.03 -6.46
C HIS A 38 5.61 -2.39 -6.33
N CYS A 39 6.66 -3.20 -6.47
CA CYS A 39 8.03 -2.74 -6.46
C CYS A 39 8.38 -2.10 -7.81
N HIS A 40 8.88 -0.86 -7.79
CA HIS A 40 9.32 -0.14 -9.00
C HIS A 40 10.72 -0.55 -9.50
N LEU A 41 11.47 -1.35 -8.73
CA LEU A 41 12.87 -1.71 -9.02
C LEU A 41 13.06 -3.14 -9.55
N SER A 42 12.00 -3.94 -9.64
CA SER A 42 12.07 -5.34 -10.06
C SER A 42 11.58 -5.53 -11.50
N ASP A 43 12.31 -6.34 -12.28
CA ASP A 43 11.86 -6.90 -13.55
C ASP A 43 11.88 -8.44 -13.48
N PRO A 44 10.72 -9.13 -13.54
CA PRO A 44 9.38 -8.57 -13.72
C PRO A 44 8.87 -7.82 -12.48
N VAL A 45 7.89 -6.93 -12.70
CA VAL A 45 7.22 -6.14 -11.65
C VAL A 45 6.67 -7.07 -10.57
N ARG A 46 7.14 -6.90 -9.33
CA ARG A 46 6.69 -7.67 -8.18
C ARG A 46 5.57 -6.94 -7.45
N VAL A 47 4.36 -7.51 -7.46
CA VAL A 47 3.24 -7.04 -6.63
C VAL A 47 3.54 -7.30 -5.14
N ARG A 48 3.28 -6.31 -4.30
CA ARG A 48 3.45 -6.35 -2.84
C ARG A 48 2.12 -6.65 -2.15
N ALA A 49 1.10 -5.81 -2.35
CA ALA A 49 -0.20 -5.91 -1.67
C ALA A 49 -1.27 -5.03 -2.34
N LEU A 50 -2.50 -5.09 -1.82
CA LEU A 50 -3.54 -4.09 -2.07
C LEU A 50 -3.58 -3.06 -0.94
N LEU A 51 -3.60 -1.77 -1.31
CA LEU A 51 -3.60 -0.63 -0.39
C LEU A 51 -4.79 0.30 -0.66
N CYS A 52 -5.23 1.08 0.33
CA CYS A 52 -6.10 2.21 0.04
C CYS A 52 -5.31 3.33 -0.67
N ALA A 53 -6.01 4.22 -1.37
CA ALA A 53 -5.39 5.30 -2.13
C ALA A 53 -4.46 6.19 -1.26
N ASN A 54 -4.85 6.45 -0.01
CA ASN A 54 -4.10 7.30 0.90
C ASN A 54 -2.79 6.64 1.34
N CYS A 55 -2.83 5.37 1.75
CA CYS A 55 -1.62 4.64 2.13
C CYS A 55 -0.65 4.50 0.95
N ASN A 56 -1.17 4.19 -0.24
CA ASN A 56 -0.34 4.09 -1.44
C ASN A 56 0.32 5.44 -1.80
N ALA A 57 -0.44 6.54 -1.73
CA ALA A 57 0.10 7.87 -1.96
C ALA A 57 1.17 8.25 -0.91
N ALA A 58 0.94 7.91 0.36
CA ALA A 58 1.91 8.14 1.43
C ALA A 58 3.24 7.44 1.18
N LEU A 59 3.24 6.20 0.67
CA LEU A 59 4.49 5.51 0.29
C LEU A 59 5.28 6.32 -0.74
N GLY A 60 4.62 6.81 -1.79
CA GLY A 60 5.26 7.65 -2.82
C GLY A 60 5.76 8.99 -2.29
N LEU A 61 4.98 9.66 -1.45
CA LEU A 61 5.36 10.94 -0.83
C LEU A 61 6.56 10.80 0.11
N LEU A 62 6.67 9.67 0.80
CA LEU A 62 7.82 9.31 1.64
C LEU A 62 8.93 8.59 0.84
N ARG A 63 8.85 8.65 -0.49
CA ARG A 63 9.87 8.15 -1.45
C ARG A 63 10.17 6.66 -1.32
N GLU A 64 9.22 5.90 -0.79
CA GLU A 64 9.40 4.48 -0.48
C GLU A 64 10.64 4.19 0.38
N ASP A 65 11.11 5.18 1.16
CA ASP A 65 12.29 5.05 2.02
C ASP A 65 11.87 4.67 3.45
N PRO A 66 12.16 3.43 3.92
CA PRO A 66 11.80 3.00 5.25
C PRO A 66 12.41 3.88 6.36
N ALA A 67 13.59 4.44 6.15
CA ALA A 67 14.23 5.32 7.13
C ALA A 67 13.47 6.64 7.27
N VAL A 68 12.91 7.18 6.19
CA VAL A 68 12.02 8.35 6.25
C VAL A 68 10.71 7.99 6.95
N MET A 69 10.13 6.83 6.68
CA MET A 69 8.88 6.38 7.31
C MET A 69 9.01 6.18 8.82
N VAL A 70 10.11 5.57 9.28
CA VAL A 70 10.40 5.42 10.72
C VAL A 70 10.53 6.77 11.39
N ARG A 71 11.30 7.69 10.81
CA ARG A 71 11.44 9.07 11.35
C ARG A 71 10.10 9.81 11.38
N ALA A 72 9.24 9.62 10.39
CA ALA A 72 7.90 10.23 10.38
C ALA A 72 7.03 9.69 11.53
N ALA A 73 7.09 8.38 11.81
CA ALA A 73 6.38 7.76 12.93
C ALA A 73 6.92 8.25 14.29
N GLU A 74 8.24 8.37 14.44
CA GLU A 74 8.87 8.91 15.65
C GLU A 74 8.49 10.38 15.88
N TYR A 75 8.52 11.20 14.82
CA TYR A 75 8.16 12.62 14.87
C TYR A 75 6.73 12.81 15.40
N ILE A 76 5.74 12.12 14.81
CA ILE A 76 4.35 12.24 15.28
C ILE A 76 4.15 11.60 16.66
N GLY A 77 4.80 10.46 16.93
CA GLY A 77 4.70 9.78 18.22
C GLY A 77 5.20 10.64 19.39
N SER A 78 6.28 11.39 19.18
CA SER A 78 6.81 12.34 20.18
C SER A 78 5.85 13.48 20.53
N GLN A 79 4.87 13.77 19.66
CA GLN A 79 3.88 14.84 19.85
C GLN A 79 2.56 14.32 20.45
N LEU A 80 2.31 13.02 20.38
CA LEU A 80 1.11 12.38 20.94
C LEU A 80 1.31 11.90 22.38
N ALA A 81 2.55 11.86 22.86
CA ALA A 81 2.91 11.47 24.22
C ALA A 81 2.92 12.66 25.22
N ALA A 82 2.29 13.79 24.87
CA ALA A 82 2.13 14.97 25.72
C ALA A 82 0.70 15.10 26.24
#